data_AF-A0A6B1YAH1-F1
#
_entry.id   AF-A0A6B1YAH1-F1
#
_cell.length_a   1.000
_cell.length_b   1.000
_cell.length_c   1.000
_cell.angle_alpha   90.00
_cell.angle_beta   90.00
_cell.angle_gamma   90.00
#
_symmetry.space_group_name_H-M   'P 1'
#
loop_
_entity.id
_entity.type
_entity.pdbx_description
1 polymer ?
#
loop_
_entity_poly.entity_id
_entity_poly.type
_entity_poly.pdbx_seq_one_letter_code
_entity_poly.pdbx_strand_id
1 'polypeptide(L)'
;MSRIDTPPGFAVYPSASPKAANLPAVDQVLAFEQALGGEPPAAGRRLAGLENGALGERLLQRFAQPLQGLEADRLELKAMLRAELPLGRQQQTFLLQLLGAVEHAPGSEYLAQLARRELQVLIPLNGMLDNLVRNSHKLDLES
;
A
#
# COMPACT_ATOMS: atom_id res chain seq x y z
N MET A 1 -36.05 -50.37 -26.90
CA MET A 1 -35.18 -50.30 -25.71
C MET A 1 -34.72 -48.86 -25.53
N SER A 2 -34.98 -48.29 -24.35
CA SER A 2 -34.60 -46.94 -23.92
C SER A 2 -33.10 -46.81 -23.60
N ARG A 3 -32.52 -45.61 -23.72
CA ARG A 3 -31.57 -45.02 -22.74
C ARG A 3 -31.26 -43.55 -23.09
N ILE A 4 -31.89 -42.61 -22.38
CA ILE A 4 -31.35 -41.74 -21.31
C ILE A 4 -30.68 -40.46 -21.86
N ASP A 5 -31.39 -39.36 -21.67
CA ASP A 5 -31.00 -37.96 -21.68
C ASP A 5 -30.46 -37.57 -20.29
N THR A 6 -29.28 -36.92 -20.17
CA THR A 6 -28.90 -36.01 -19.06
C THR A 6 -27.67 -35.12 -19.45
N PRO A 7 -27.58 -33.82 -19.07
CA PRO A 7 -26.53 -32.83 -19.46
C PRO A 7 -25.59 -32.44 -18.26
N PRO A 8 -24.95 -31.24 -18.23
CA PRO A 8 -23.71 -30.75 -18.86
C PRO A 8 -22.53 -30.59 -17.86
N GLY A 9 -21.29 -30.37 -18.32
CA GLY A 9 -20.17 -30.12 -17.38
C GLY A 9 -18.85 -29.64 -17.98
N PHE A 10 -18.55 -28.37 -17.72
CA PHE A 10 -17.24 -27.69 -17.63
C PHE A 10 -16.24 -27.79 -18.80
N ALA A 11 -16.02 -26.64 -19.46
CA ALA A 11 -14.83 -26.38 -20.24
C ALA A 11 -13.57 -26.51 -19.36
N VAL A 12 -12.71 -27.47 -19.71
CA VAL A 12 -11.38 -27.64 -19.15
C VAL A 12 -10.43 -26.69 -19.90
N TYR A 13 -9.81 -25.77 -19.18
CA TYR A 13 -8.72 -24.93 -19.72
C TYR A 13 -7.52 -25.83 -20.11
N PRO A 14 -6.83 -25.56 -21.23
CA PRO A 14 -5.67 -26.35 -21.61
C PRO A 14 -4.48 -26.11 -20.64
N SER A 15 -3.94 -27.23 -20.20
CA SER A 15 -2.77 -27.44 -19.34
C SER A 15 -1.56 -26.56 -19.71
N ALA A 16 -0.96 -25.91 -18.71
CA ALA A 16 0.34 -25.25 -18.86
C ALA A 16 1.45 -26.30 -19.13
N SER A 17 2.28 -26.05 -20.15
CA SER A 17 3.34 -26.95 -20.60
C SER A 17 4.41 -27.22 -19.54
N PRO A 18 4.93 -28.45 -19.40
CA PRO A 18 5.91 -28.83 -18.39
C PRO A 18 7.34 -28.56 -18.88
N LYS A 19 7.72 -27.30 -19.06
CA LYS A 19 9.10 -26.91 -19.43
C LYS A 19 9.72 -25.89 -18.47
N ALA A 20 9.38 -25.99 -17.18
CA ALA A 20 9.95 -25.16 -16.11
C ALA A 20 10.66 -25.97 -15.02
N ALA A 21 10.77 -27.30 -15.16
CA ALA A 21 11.13 -28.17 -14.04
C ALA A 21 12.63 -28.38 -13.80
N ASN A 22 13.56 -27.71 -14.49
CA ASN A 22 15.00 -27.98 -14.32
C ASN A 22 15.95 -26.84 -14.72
N LEU A 23 15.72 -25.63 -14.20
CA LEU A 23 16.74 -24.57 -14.22
C LEU A 23 17.44 -24.51 -12.85
N PRO A 24 18.78 -24.40 -12.80
CA PRO A 24 19.52 -24.31 -11.53
C PRO A 24 19.05 -23.09 -10.73
N ALA A 25 19.05 -23.16 -9.40
CA ALA A 25 18.44 -22.15 -8.52
C ALA A 25 18.94 -20.72 -8.77
N VAL A 26 20.17 -20.57 -9.27
CA VAL A 26 20.78 -19.28 -9.63
C VAL A 26 20.08 -18.62 -10.83
N ASP A 27 19.62 -19.43 -11.81
CA ASP A 27 18.84 -18.98 -12.96
C ASP A 27 17.41 -18.59 -12.56
N GLN A 28 16.85 -19.22 -11.53
CA GLN A 28 15.52 -18.88 -10.99
C GLN A 28 15.57 -17.56 -10.19
N VAL A 29 16.64 -17.33 -9.43
CA VAL A 29 16.85 -16.04 -8.73
C VAL A 29 17.11 -14.93 -9.74
N LEU A 30 17.93 -15.17 -10.76
CA LEU A 30 18.21 -14.19 -11.81
C LEU A 30 16.97 -13.93 -12.69
N ALA A 31 16.14 -14.94 -12.98
CA ALA A 31 14.87 -14.76 -13.67
C ALA A 31 13.82 -14.04 -12.82
N PHE A 32 13.85 -14.21 -11.49
CA PHE A 32 13.02 -13.44 -10.56
C PHE A 32 13.47 -11.98 -10.45
N GLU A 33 14.79 -11.73 -10.38
CA GLU A 33 15.38 -10.39 -10.42
C GLU A 33 15.18 -9.70 -11.79
N GLN A 34 15.22 -10.44 -12.90
CA GLN A 34 14.93 -9.93 -14.25
C GLN A 34 13.44 -9.71 -14.49
N ALA A 35 12.54 -10.52 -13.90
CA ALA A 35 11.11 -10.26 -13.86
C ALA A 35 10.76 -9.05 -12.97
N LEU A 36 11.58 -8.77 -11.95
CA LEU A 36 11.53 -7.52 -11.17
C LEU A 36 12.26 -6.35 -11.86
N GLY A 37 13.06 -6.63 -12.90
CA GLY A 37 13.83 -5.64 -13.68
C GLY A 37 13.04 -4.97 -14.81
N GLY A 38 11.76 -5.32 -14.98
CA GLY A 38 10.89 -4.75 -16.01
C GLY A 38 9.60 -4.24 -15.39
N GLU A 39 9.52 -2.93 -15.22
CA GLU A 39 8.38 -2.19 -14.68
C GLU A 39 8.21 -2.29 -13.15
N PRO A 40 8.05 -1.16 -12.44
CA PRO A 40 7.75 -1.21 -11.02
C PRO A 40 6.44 -1.99 -10.82
N PRO A 41 6.31 -2.76 -9.72
CA PRO A 41 5.08 -3.47 -9.40
C PRO A 41 3.90 -2.50 -9.52
N ALA A 42 2.69 -3.00 -9.81
CA ALA A 42 1.52 -2.16 -10.07
C ALA A 42 1.33 -1.04 -9.01
N ALA A 43 1.71 -1.29 -7.75
CA ALA A 43 1.83 -0.26 -6.72
C ALA A 43 2.84 0.84 -7.06
N GLY A 44 4.12 0.52 -7.33
CA GLY A 44 5.15 1.51 -7.69
C GLY A 44 4.75 2.38 -8.89
N ARG A 45 4.09 1.82 -9.91
CA ARG A 45 3.52 2.62 -11.01
C ARG A 45 2.41 3.56 -10.58
N ARG A 46 1.48 3.10 -9.75
CA ARG A 46 0.40 3.94 -9.21
C ARG A 46 0.95 5.03 -8.31
N LEU A 47 1.99 4.73 -7.54
CA LEU A 47 2.68 5.67 -6.66
C LEU A 47 3.42 6.73 -7.45
N ALA A 48 4.11 6.37 -8.54
CA ALA A 48 4.79 7.33 -9.42
C ALA A 48 3.85 8.40 -10.01
N GLY A 49 2.54 8.11 -10.13
CA GLY A 49 1.51 9.06 -10.56
C GLY A 49 0.95 9.95 -9.45
N LEU A 50 1.32 9.74 -8.18
CA LEU A 50 0.89 10.57 -7.06
C LEU A 50 1.74 11.83 -6.92
N GLU A 51 1.11 12.89 -6.43
CA GLU A 51 1.83 14.02 -5.86
C GLU A 51 2.64 13.48 -4.66
N ASN A 52 3.98 13.56 -4.73
CA ASN A 52 4.94 12.88 -3.84
C ASN A 52 5.16 11.37 -4.10
N GLY A 53 5.03 10.92 -5.35
CA GLY A 53 5.26 9.52 -5.73
C GLY A 53 6.60 8.93 -5.28
N ALA A 54 7.67 9.73 -5.32
CA ALA A 54 8.99 9.33 -4.84
C ALA A 54 9.04 9.05 -3.32
N LEU A 55 8.17 9.69 -2.53
CA LEU A 55 7.98 9.31 -1.13
C LEU A 55 7.26 7.97 -1.04
N GLY A 56 6.22 7.76 -1.84
CA GLY A 56 5.50 6.49 -1.91
C GLY A 56 6.42 5.30 -2.23
N GLU A 57 7.30 5.44 -3.23
CA GLU A 57 8.27 4.41 -3.60
C GLU A 57 9.28 4.13 -2.47
N ARG A 58 9.82 5.18 -1.83
CA ARG A 58 10.71 5.02 -0.67
C ARG A 58 10.02 4.31 0.49
N LEU A 59 8.76 4.64 0.77
CA LEU A 59 7.97 3.97 1.80
C LEU A 59 7.74 2.50 1.47
N LEU A 60 7.45 2.19 0.20
CA LEU A 60 7.27 0.82 -0.27
C LEU A 60 8.56 0.00 -0.11
N GLN A 61 9.71 0.57 -0.45
CA GLN A 61 11.00 -0.08 -0.26
C GLN A 61 11.36 -0.23 1.23
N ARG A 62 11.13 0.81 2.03
CA ARG A 62 11.49 0.82 3.46
C ARG A 62 10.64 -0.15 4.27
N PHE A 63 9.35 -0.23 3.97
CA PHE A 63 8.36 -1.01 4.72
C PHE A 63 7.85 -2.22 3.93
N ALA A 64 8.65 -2.74 2.99
CA ALA A 64 8.37 -4.01 2.31
C ALA A 64 8.32 -5.18 3.31
N GLN A 65 9.08 -5.09 4.41
CA GLN A 65 9.08 -6.05 5.51
C GLN A 65 9.16 -5.33 6.86
N PRO A 66 8.57 -5.89 7.93
CA PRO A 66 8.73 -5.37 9.28
C PRO A 66 10.18 -5.48 9.75
N LEU A 67 10.75 -4.39 10.29
CA LEU A 67 12.13 -4.37 10.77
C LEU A 67 12.23 -4.28 12.29
N GLN A 68 11.50 -3.35 12.90
CA GLN A 68 11.65 -3.02 14.32
C GLN A 68 10.35 -3.21 15.13
N GLY A 69 9.28 -3.66 14.46
CA GLY A 69 7.96 -3.85 15.03
C GLY A 69 7.04 -2.68 14.78
N LEU A 70 5.73 -2.94 14.86
CA LEU A 70 4.69 -2.06 14.31
C LEU A 70 4.69 -0.63 14.87
N GLU A 71 5.06 -0.42 16.14
CA GLU A 71 5.11 0.93 16.71
C GLU A 71 6.37 1.72 16.34
N ALA A 72 7.53 1.06 16.31
CA ALA A 72 8.78 1.67 15.90
C ALA A 72 8.72 2.05 14.40
N ASP A 73 8.25 1.13 13.58
CA ASP A 73 8.08 1.36 12.14
C ASP A 73 7.03 2.46 11.87
N ARG A 74 6.01 2.61 12.72
CA ARG A 74 5.04 3.73 12.63
C ARG A 74 5.70 5.07 12.98
N LEU A 75 6.53 5.13 14.01
CA LEU A 75 7.27 6.34 14.37
C LEU A 75 8.21 6.77 13.24
N GLU A 76 8.86 5.80 12.60
CA GLU A 76 9.71 6.04 11.44
C GLU A 76 8.89 6.53 10.23
N LEU A 77 7.76 5.88 9.92
CA LEU A 77 6.82 6.35 8.89
C LEU A 77 6.43 7.81 9.13
N LYS A 78 6.05 8.14 10.37
CA LYS A 78 5.70 9.52 10.76
C LYS A 78 6.87 10.50 10.56
N ALA A 79 8.10 10.10 10.88
CA ALA A 79 9.28 10.93 10.69
C ALA A 79 9.52 11.21 9.19
N MET A 80 9.43 10.18 8.35
CA MET A 80 9.55 10.32 6.89
C MET A 80 8.45 11.22 6.31
N LEU A 81 7.20 11.02 6.75
CA LEU A 81 6.08 11.87 6.34
C LEU A 81 6.30 13.33 6.75
N ARG A 82 6.76 13.59 7.97
CA ARG A 82 6.95 14.96 8.47
C ARG A 82 8.09 15.70 7.75
N ALA A 83 9.10 14.98 7.28
CA ALA A 83 10.21 15.57 6.54
C ALA A 83 9.77 16.14 5.19
N GLU A 84 8.86 15.44 4.50
CA GLU A 84 8.40 15.82 3.15
C GLU A 84 7.06 16.58 3.17
N LEU A 85 6.17 16.22 4.10
CA LEU A 85 4.81 16.72 4.24
C LEU A 85 4.65 17.31 5.66
N PRO A 86 5.04 18.58 5.89
CA PRO A 86 5.06 19.15 7.23
C PRO A 86 3.65 19.36 7.82
N LEU A 87 2.60 19.43 6.99
CA LEU A 87 1.23 19.67 7.42
C LEU A 87 0.46 18.37 7.61
N GLY A 88 -0.24 18.23 8.75
CA GLY A 88 -1.05 17.03 9.05
C GLY A 88 -2.13 16.72 8.00
N ARG A 89 -2.68 17.75 7.34
CA ARG A 89 -3.65 17.59 6.25
C ARG A 89 -3.00 16.99 4.98
N GLN A 90 -1.78 17.42 4.66
CA GLN A 90 -1.01 16.85 3.54
C GLN A 90 -0.64 15.39 3.82
N GLN A 91 -0.19 15.08 5.04
CA GLN A 91 0.11 13.72 5.48
C GLN A 91 -1.12 12.81 5.35
N GLN A 92 -2.28 13.28 5.82
CA GLN A 92 -3.54 12.53 5.70
C GLN A 92 -3.92 12.27 4.24
N THR A 93 -3.93 13.30 3.39
CA THR A 93 -4.28 13.15 1.96
C THR A 93 -3.33 12.16 1.28
N PHE A 94 -2.02 12.30 1.50
CA PHE A 94 -1.02 11.41 0.94
C PHE A 94 -1.21 9.96 1.40
N LEU A 95 -1.43 9.72 2.70
CA LEU A 95 -1.64 8.36 3.22
C LEU A 95 -2.91 7.70 2.67
N LEU A 96 -3.96 8.47 2.40
CA LEU A 96 -5.18 7.97 1.74
C LEU A 96 -4.90 7.59 0.28
N GLN A 97 -4.16 8.42 -0.45
CA GLN A 97 -3.75 8.13 -1.83
C GLN A 97 -2.80 6.92 -1.89
N LEU A 98 -1.85 6.83 -0.97
CA LEU A 98 -0.95 5.71 -0.79
C LEU A 98 -1.74 4.41 -0.62
N LEU A 99 -2.70 4.38 0.30
CA LEU A 99 -3.56 3.22 0.51
C LEU A 99 -4.30 2.81 -0.76
N GLY A 100 -4.89 3.75 -1.49
CA GLY A 100 -5.55 3.45 -2.76
C GLY A 100 -4.60 2.84 -3.82
N ALA A 101 -3.33 3.24 -3.80
CA ALA A 101 -2.32 2.68 -4.70
C ALA A 101 -1.85 1.27 -4.29
N VAL A 102 -1.74 1.01 -2.98
CA VAL A 102 -1.08 -0.20 -2.44
C VAL A 102 -2.04 -1.29 -1.90
N GLU A 103 -3.32 -1.02 -1.71
CA GLU A 103 -4.27 -1.95 -1.07
C GLU A 103 -4.40 -3.31 -1.79
N HIS A 104 -4.10 -3.36 -3.09
CA HIS A 104 -4.24 -4.55 -3.93
C HIS A 104 -2.90 -5.08 -4.45
N ALA A 105 -1.76 -4.56 -3.96
CA ALA A 105 -0.46 -4.99 -4.40
C ALA A 105 0.15 -6.04 -3.44
N PRO A 106 0.68 -7.16 -3.96
CA PRO A 106 1.39 -8.12 -3.13
C PRO A 106 2.67 -7.50 -2.57
N GLY A 107 2.94 -7.73 -1.28
CA GLY A 107 4.12 -7.21 -0.59
C GLY A 107 3.99 -5.79 -0.01
N SER A 108 2.82 -5.15 -0.12
CA SER A 108 2.54 -3.84 0.51
C SER A 108 1.55 -3.91 1.66
N GLU A 109 1.18 -5.10 2.10
CA GLU A 109 0.23 -5.32 3.20
C GLU A 109 0.71 -4.67 4.51
N TYR A 110 2.01 -4.76 4.78
CA TYR A 110 2.60 -4.17 5.97
C TYR A 110 2.58 -2.64 5.94
N LEU A 111 2.98 -2.05 4.81
CA LEU A 111 2.86 -0.60 4.59
C LEU A 111 1.41 -0.12 4.69
N ALA A 112 0.46 -0.88 4.12
CA ALA A 112 -0.96 -0.57 4.22
C ALA A 112 -1.45 -0.61 5.67
N GLN A 113 -0.98 -1.58 6.47
CA GLN A 113 -1.28 -1.64 7.90
C GLN A 113 -0.73 -0.43 8.66
N LEU A 114 0.52 -0.05 8.41
CA LEU A 114 1.16 1.12 9.01
C LEU A 114 0.41 2.42 8.65
N ALA A 115 0.08 2.60 7.36
CA ALA A 115 -0.64 3.76 6.86
C ALA A 115 -2.04 3.87 7.49
N ARG A 116 -2.78 2.76 7.60
CA ARG A 116 -4.09 2.72 8.28
C ARG A 116 -3.96 3.13 9.75
N ARG A 117 -2.93 2.64 10.45
CA ARG A 117 -2.72 2.96 11.86
C ARG A 117 -2.35 4.42 12.08
N GLU A 118 -1.54 5.01 11.21
CA GLU A 118 -1.23 6.44 11.28
C GLU A 118 -2.45 7.31 10.97
N LEU A 119 -3.28 6.91 9.99
CA LEU A 119 -4.53 7.62 9.68
C LEU A 119 -5.53 7.61 10.84
N GLN A 120 -5.61 6.52 11.62
CA GLN A 120 -6.44 6.46 12.83
C GLN A 120 -6.05 7.53 13.87
N VAL A 121 -4.81 7.99 13.86
CA VAL A 121 -4.32 9.07 14.74
C VAL A 121 -4.47 10.44 14.08
N LEU A 122 -4.10 10.56 12.80
CA LEU A 122 -4.08 11.84 12.08
C LEU A 122 -5.48 12.42 11.83
N ILE A 123 -6.47 11.58 11.48
CA ILE A 123 -7.82 12.07 11.15
C ILE A 123 -8.49 12.76 12.36
N PRO A 124 -8.55 12.15 13.57
CA PRO A 124 -9.08 12.84 14.75
C PRO A 124 -8.29 14.08 15.13
N LEU A 125 -6.94 14.00 15.08
CA LEU A 125 -6.07 15.12 15.45
C LEU A 125 -6.30 16.33 14.54
N ASN A 126 -6.35 16.12 13.23
CA ASN A 126 -6.64 17.18 12.27
C ASN A 126 -8.04 17.77 12.50
N GLY A 127 -9.04 16.94 12.80
CA GLY A 127 -10.39 17.41 13.13
C GLY A 127 -10.44 18.25 14.40
N MET A 128 -9.68 17.88 15.45
CA MET A 128 -9.54 18.67 16.67
C MET A 128 -8.86 20.02 16.39
N LEU A 129 -7.80 20.05 15.58
CA LEU A 129 -7.11 21.28 15.20
C LEU A 129 -8.03 22.21 14.39
N ASP A 130 -8.76 21.68 13.41
CA ASP A 130 -9.76 22.42 12.64
C ASP A 130 -10.86 22.99 13.57
N ASN A 131 -11.33 22.20 14.54
CA ASN A 131 -12.32 22.65 15.53
C ASN A 131 -11.79 23.75 16.44
N LEU A 132 -10.54 23.64 16.90
CA LEU A 132 -9.90 24.65 17.75
C LEU A 132 -9.74 25.96 16.98
N VAL A 133 -9.26 25.92 15.74
CA VAL A 133 -9.13 27.11 14.88
C VAL A 133 -10.50 27.75 14.64
N ARG A 134 -11.54 26.96 14.35
CA ARG A 134 -12.89 27.48 14.09
C ARG A 134 -13.58 28.05 15.33
N ASN A 135 -13.34 27.48 16.51
CA ASN A 135 -13.99 27.91 17.76
C ASN A 135 -13.08 28.79 18.65
N SER A 136 -11.85 29.10 18.21
CA SER A 136 -10.90 29.96 18.92
C SER A 136 -11.48 31.34 19.24
N HIS A 137 -12.37 31.87 18.40
CA HIS A 137 -13.02 33.17 18.61
C HIS A 137 -14.22 33.13 19.58
N LYS A 138 -14.72 31.95 19.95
CA LYS A 138 -15.82 31.81 20.92
C LYS A 138 -15.34 31.75 22.37
N LEU A 139 -14.05 31.54 22.59
CA LEU A 139 -13.42 31.55 23.92
C LEU A 139 -13.33 32.95 24.54
N ASP A 140 -13.58 34.02 23.77
CA ASP A 140 -13.39 35.41 24.20
C ASP A 140 -14.70 36.13 24.60
N LEU A 141 -15.84 35.43 24.68
CA LEU A 141 -17.15 36.04 24.94
C LEU A 141 -17.88 35.48 26.18
N GLU A 142 -17.13 34.89 27.11
CA GLU A 142 -17.62 34.58 28.45
C GLU A 142 -16.76 35.32 29.50
N SER A 143 -17.03 36.62 29.70
CA SER A 143 -16.59 37.42 30.84
C SER A 143 -17.66 38.44 31.21
#